data_AF-A0AAU7SD02-F1
#
_entry.id   AF-A0AAU7SD02-F1
#
_cell.length_a   1.000
_cell.length_b   1.000
_cell.length_c   1.000
_cell.angle_alpha   90.00
_cell.angle_beta   90.00
_cell.angle_gamma   90.00
#
_symmetry.space_group_name_H-M   'P 1'
#
loop_
_entity.id
_entity.type
_entity.pdbx_description
1 polymer ?
#
loop_
_entity_poly.entity_id
_entity_poly.type
_entity_poly.pdbx_seq_one_letter_code
_entity_poly.pdbx_strand_id
1 'polypeptide(L)'
;MKRTMLTRLIATALVATSILYPRVAASQVTLACAQRVDIVAFLGDHLSEKLSAIGKLDSNTIMEIYAAESGNWTLLMSDASGRSCIILSGDKWESIPVLPGPKA
;
A
#
# COMPACT_ATOMS: atom_id res chain seq x y z
N MET A 1 28.27 18.69 -48.89
CA MET A 1 29.22 18.36 -47.81
C MET A 1 28.97 19.18 -46.53
N LYS A 2 29.07 20.52 -46.54
CA LYS A 2 28.83 21.36 -45.34
C LYS A 2 27.40 21.25 -44.76
N ARG A 3 26.37 21.22 -45.60
CA ARG A 3 24.95 21.08 -45.19
C ARG A 3 24.66 19.72 -44.54
N THR A 4 25.21 18.64 -45.10
CA THR A 4 25.06 17.26 -44.60
C THR A 4 25.73 17.06 -43.24
N MET A 5 26.86 17.74 -43.02
CA MET A 5 27.58 17.74 -41.75
C MET A 5 26.81 18.50 -40.66
N LEU A 6 26.21 19.65 -41.02
CA LEU A 6 25.38 20.45 -40.12
C LEU A 6 24.12 19.70 -39.65
N THR A 7 23.44 18.98 -40.56
CA THR A 7 22.26 18.17 -40.22
C THR A 7 22.60 17.02 -39.28
N ARG A 8 23.77 16.39 -39.45
CA ARG A 8 24.23 15.33 -38.54
C ARG A 8 24.54 15.84 -37.13
N LEU A 9 25.12 17.03 -37.01
CA LEU A 9 25.42 17.66 -35.71
C LEU A 9 24.15 18.08 -34.95
N ILE A 10 23.13 18.57 -35.67
CA ILE A 10 21.84 18.92 -35.05
C ILE A 10 21.12 17.65 -34.57
N ALA A 11 21.16 16.56 -35.36
CA ALA A 11 20.54 15.29 -34.99
C ALA A 11 21.16 14.67 -33.72
N THR A 12 22.49 14.72 -33.56
CA THR A 12 23.16 14.22 -32.35
C THR A 12 22.89 15.09 -31.12
N ALA A 13 22.80 16.42 -31.29
CA ALA A 13 22.45 17.33 -30.18
C ALA A 13 21.01 17.10 -29.67
N LEU A 14 20.07 16.77 -30.57
CA LEU A 14 18.68 16.49 -30.21
C LEU A 14 18.51 15.17 -29.44
N VAL A 15 19.33 14.16 -29.77
CA VAL A 15 19.31 12.87 -29.04
C VAL A 15 19.92 13.03 -27.65
N ALA A 16 21.01 13.78 -27.51
CA ALA A 16 21.69 13.97 -26.22
C ALA A 16 20.82 14.71 -25.18
N THR A 17 19.93 15.61 -25.62
CA THR A 17 19.01 16.34 -24.73
C THR A 17 17.89 15.49 -24.17
N SER A 18 17.57 14.33 -24.77
CA SER A 18 16.50 13.43 -24.29
C SER A 18 16.85 12.64 -23.03
N ILE A 19 18.14 12.55 -22.65
CA ILE A 19 18.62 11.75 -21.50
C ILE A 19 18.65 12.56 -20.19
N LEU A 20 18.61 13.89 -20.26
CA LEU A 20 18.74 14.79 -19.11
C LEU A 20 17.42 15.05 -18.36
N TYR A 21 16.30 14.50 -18.84
CA TYR A 21 15.04 14.63 -18.12
C TYR A 21 15.01 13.63 -16.95
N PRO A 22 14.88 14.08 -15.68
CA PRO A 22 14.67 13.18 -14.57
C PRO A 22 13.42 12.35 -14.84
N ARG A 23 13.59 11.05 -15.04
CA ARG A 23 12.46 10.13 -15.08
C ARG A 23 11.97 10.01 -13.65
N VAL A 24 10.76 10.49 -13.37
CA VAL A 24 10.09 10.20 -12.11
C VAL A 24 9.93 8.68 -12.04
N ALA A 25 10.69 8.04 -11.17
CA ALA A 25 10.57 6.61 -10.91
C ALA A 25 9.26 6.37 -10.14
N ALA A 26 8.16 6.17 -10.88
CA ALA A 26 6.87 5.84 -10.30
C ALA A 26 6.88 4.37 -9.85
N SER A 27 7.35 4.12 -8.63
CA SER A 27 7.19 2.80 -7.97
C SER A 27 7.13 2.93 -6.45
N GLN A 28 6.46 3.96 -5.94
CA GLN A 28 6.16 4.08 -4.52
C GLN A 28 4.65 3.96 -4.36
N VAL A 29 4.20 2.78 -3.94
CA VAL A 29 2.79 2.58 -3.55
C VAL A 29 2.50 3.58 -2.43
N THR A 30 1.64 4.55 -2.72
CA THR A 30 1.19 5.49 -1.69
C THR A 30 0.17 4.76 -0.82
N LEU A 31 0.55 4.44 0.41
CA LEU A 31 -0.37 3.81 1.36
C LEU A 31 -1.39 4.83 1.85
N ALA A 32 -2.65 4.42 1.91
CA ALA A 32 -3.71 5.22 2.51
C ALA A 32 -3.56 5.14 4.03
N CYS A 33 -3.11 6.23 4.65
CA CYS A 33 -2.86 6.32 6.08
C CYS A 33 -3.65 7.47 6.72
N ALA A 34 -4.15 7.25 7.93
CA ALA A 34 -4.83 8.24 8.75
C ALA A 34 -4.70 7.87 10.23
N GLN A 35 -5.42 8.59 11.11
CA GLN A 35 -5.56 8.13 12.49
C GLN A 35 -6.32 6.81 12.51
N ARG A 36 -5.91 5.88 13.37
CA ARG A 36 -6.52 4.55 13.48
C ARG A 36 -8.03 4.65 13.68
N VAL A 37 -8.46 5.58 14.54
CA VAL A 37 -9.88 5.78 14.85
C VAL A 37 -10.71 6.11 13.61
N ASP A 38 -10.19 6.92 12.70
CA ASP A 38 -10.89 7.33 11.49
C ASP A 38 -11.03 6.16 10.51
N ILE A 39 -9.95 5.36 10.35
CA ILE A 39 -9.99 4.19 9.48
C ILE A 39 -10.94 3.14 10.05
N VAL A 40 -10.86 2.84 11.34
CA VAL A 40 -11.74 1.84 11.98
C VAL A 40 -13.21 2.27 11.90
N ALA A 41 -13.51 3.55 12.11
CA ALA A 41 -14.85 4.07 11.92
C ALA A 41 -15.32 3.88 10.47
N PHE A 42 -14.50 4.26 9.48
CA PHE A 42 -14.82 4.06 8.07
C PHE A 42 -15.09 2.59 7.72
N LEU A 43 -14.24 1.66 8.18
CA LEU A 43 -14.38 0.23 7.94
C LEU A 43 -15.68 -0.32 8.54
N GLY A 44 -16.01 0.09 9.77
CA GLY A 44 -17.25 -0.29 10.44
C GLY A 44 -18.49 0.28 9.76
N ASP A 45 -18.50 1.58 9.49
CA ASP A 45 -19.68 2.31 9.02
C ASP A 45 -20.00 2.04 7.54
N HIS A 46 -18.98 1.84 6.71
CA HIS A 46 -19.15 1.72 5.26
C HIS A 46 -18.94 0.30 4.72
N LEU A 47 -18.09 -0.50 5.35
CA LEU A 47 -17.78 -1.86 4.89
C LEU A 47 -18.34 -2.96 5.80
N SER A 48 -18.89 -2.59 6.96
CA SER A 48 -19.32 -3.55 8.00
C SER A 48 -18.19 -4.48 8.46
N GLU A 49 -16.94 -4.06 8.27
CA GLU A 49 -15.78 -4.84 8.66
C GLU A 49 -15.47 -4.62 10.14
N LYS A 50 -15.28 -5.72 10.87
CA LYS A 50 -14.96 -5.72 12.31
C LYS A 50 -13.63 -6.41 12.54
N LEU A 51 -12.96 -6.06 13.64
CA LEU A 51 -11.67 -6.66 14.00
C LEU A 51 -11.81 -8.18 14.13
N SER A 52 -11.09 -8.90 13.27
CA SER A 52 -11.09 -10.36 13.14
C SER A 52 -9.82 -10.97 13.74
N ALA A 53 -8.68 -10.33 13.52
CA ALA A 53 -7.41 -10.74 14.10
C ALA A 53 -6.51 -9.55 14.42
N ILE A 54 -5.63 -9.72 15.40
CA ILE A 54 -4.62 -8.74 15.80
C ILE A 54 -3.33 -9.45 16.19
N GLY A 55 -2.20 -8.85 15.86
CA GLY A 55 -0.88 -9.35 16.25
C GLY A 55 0.11 -8.22 16.42
N LYS A 56 1.07 -8.41 17.32
CA LYS A 56 2.20 -7.49 17.46
C LYS A 56 3.30 -7.92 16.49
N LEU A 57 3.70 -7.02 15.59
CA LEU A 57 4.79 -7.30 14.65
C LEU A 57 6.15 -7.02 15.31
N ASP A 58 6.25 -5.90 16.02
CA ASP A 58 7.43 -5.49 16.79
C ASP A 58 7.04 -4.60 17.99
N SER A 59 8.00 -3.98 18.67
CA SER A 59 7.71 -3.16 19.85
C SER A 59 6.77 -1.97 19.60
N ASN A 60 6.73 -1.45 18.37
CA ASN A 60 6.02 -0.23 18.01
C ASN A 60 4.96 -0.43 16.92
N THR A 61 4.82 -1.63 16.37
CA THR A 61 3.91 -1.92 15.26
C THR A 61 2.95 -3.06 15.59
N ILE A 62 1.67 -2.82 15.38
CA ILE A 62 0.62 -3.85 15.42
C ILE A 62 0.05 -4.06 14.02
N MET A 63 -0.27 -5.31 13.70
CA MET A 63 -1.01 -5.71 12.51
C MET A 63 -2.43 -6.07 12.93
N GLU A 64 -3.40 -5.59 12.18
CA GLU A 64 -4.82 -5.83 12.43
C GLU A 64 -5.49 -6.27 11.13
N ILE A 65 -6.42 -7.22 11.24
CA ILE A 65 -7.27 -7.66 10.13
C ILE A 65 -8.71 -7.38 10.51
N TYR A 66 -9.41 -6.65 9.65
CA TYR A 66 -10.83 -6.36 9.76
C TYR A 66 -11.55 -7.15 8.66
N ALA A 67 -12.68 -7.78 9.00
CA ALA A 67 -13.46 -8.57 8.06
C ALA A 67 -14.96 -8.42 8.31
N ALA A 68 -15.74 -8.48 7.24
CA ALA A 68 -17.20 -8.46 7.26
C ALA A 68 -17.78 -9.84 6.94
N GLU A 69 -19.03 -10.08 7.35
CA GLU A 69 -19.77 -11.31 6.97
C GLU A 69 -19.97 -11.43 5.45
N SER A 70 -19.95 -10.30 4.72
CA SER A 70 -19.99 -10.27 3.26
C SER A 70 -18.73 -10.83 2.61
N GLY A 71 -17.64 -11.02 3.36
CA GLY A 71 -16.33 -11.44 2.87
C GLY A 71 -15.39 -10.29 2.55
N ASN A 72 -15.81 -9.03 2.64
CA ASN A 72 -14.88 -7.89 2.53
C ASN A 72 -13.88 -7.93 3.69
N TRP A 73 -12.64 -7.51 3.44
CA TRP A 73 -11.61 -7.42 4.47
C TRP A 73 -10.55 -6.38 4.17
N THR A 74 -9.92 -5.91 5.24
CA THR A 74 -8.84 -4.92 5.22
C THR A 74 -7.74 -5.29 6.23
N LEU A 75 -6.49 -5.23 5.80
CA LEU A 75 -5.31 -5.36 6.65
C LEU A 75 -4.71 -3.98 6.95
N LEU A 76 -4.59 -3.67 8.23
CA LEU A 76 -3.98 -2.46 8.75
C LEU A 76 -2.65 -2.77 9.43
N MET A 77 -1.71 -1.84 9.28
CA MET A 77 -0.58 -1.71 10.21
C MET A 77 -0.70 -0.39 10.95
N SER A 78 -0.64 -0.47 12.27
CA SER A 78 -0.75 0.69 13.17
C SER A 78 0.52 0.83 13.98
N ASP A 79 1.04 2.05 14.06
CA ASP A 79 2.20 2.36 14.89
C ASP A 79 1.79 2.83 16.30
N ALA A 80 2.78 2.94 17.19
CA ALA A 80 2.59 3.38 18.57
C ALA A 80 2.09 4.83 18.70
N SER A 81 2.13 5.64 17.62
CA SER A 81 1.57 6.99 17.60
C SER A 81 0.06 7.00 17.30
N GLY A 82 -0.54 5.84 16.99
CA GLY A 82 -1.94 5.71 16.63
C GLY A 82 -2.23 6.02 15.17
N ARG A 83 -1.19 6.19 14.33
CA ARG A 83 -1.33 6.27 12.88
C ARG A 83 -1.43 4.86 12.32
N SER A 84 -2.38 4.66 11.40
CA SER A 84 -2.58 3.39 10.72
C SER A 84 -2.59 3.57 9.21
N CYS A 85 -2.14 2.55 8.49
CA CYS A 85 -2.16 2.50 7.04
C CYS A 85 -2.87 1.23 6.57
N ILE A 86 -3.72 1.37 5.55
CA ILE A 86 -4.25 0.23 4.79
C ILE A 86 -3.12 -0.33 3.94
N ILE A 87 -2.80 -1.59 4.18
CA ILE A 87 -1.72 -2.29 3.47
C ILE A 87 -2.30 -3.15 2.35
N LEU A 88 -3.40 -3.85 2.65
CA LEU A 88 -4.15 -4.68 1.71
C LEU A 88 -5.63 -4.57 2.02
N SER A 89 -6.45 -4.76 0.99
CA SER A 89 -7.91 -4.89 1.10
C SER A 89 -8.40 -5.82 0.01
N GLY A 90 -9.50 -6.51 0.24
CA GLY A 90 -10.06 -7.42 -0.75
C GLY A 90 -11.42 -7.95 -0.38
N ASP A 91 -11.82 -9.00 -1.10
CA ASP A 91 -13.05 -9.74 -0.87
C ASP A 91 -12.74 -11.21 -0.52
N LYS A 92 -13.80 -11.97 -0.26
CA LYS A 92 -13.77 -13.43 0.00
C LYS A 92 -12.89 -13.84 1.18
N TRP A 93 -12.98 -13.10 2.28
CA TRP A 93 -12.40 -13.51 3.55
C TRP A 93 -13.05 -14.79 4.07
N GLU A 94 -12.22 -15.76 4.47
CA GLU A 94 -12.65 -16.99 5.13
C GLU A 94 -11.94 -17.11 6.48
N SER A 95 -12.71 -17.34 7.54
CA SER A 95 -12.15 -17.59 8.87
C SER A 95 -11.99 -19.09 9.08
N ILE A 96 -10.75 -19.53 9.32
CA ILE A 96 -10.45 -20.92 9.62
C ILE A 96 -10.66 -21.14 11.13
N PRO A 97 -11.49 -22.11 11.54
CA PRO A 97 -11.66 -22.45 12.94
C PRO A 97 -10.33 -22.86 13.57
N VAL A 98 -10.00 -22.28 14.73
CA VAL A 98 -8.83 -22.72 15.50
C VAL A 98 -9.14 -24.08 16.09
N LEU A 99 -8.42 -25.11 15.63
CA LEU A 99 -8.47 -26.42 16.28
C LEU A 99 -7.86 -26.31 17.69
N PRO A 100 -8.42 -27.01 18.68
CA PRO A 100 -7.84 -27.03 20.03
C PRO A 100 -6.45 -27.67 19.99
N GLY A 101 -5.41 -26.83 19.95
CA GLY A 101 -4.02 -27.21 20.14
C GLY A 101 -3.58 -27.01 21.59
N PRO A 102 -2.44 -27.59 22.01
CA PRO A 102 -1.84 -27.26 23.29
C PRO A 102 -1.58 -25.74 23.33
N LYS A 103 -2.02 -25.08 24.40
CA LYS A 103 -1.64 -23.68 24.64
C LYS A 103 -0.12 -23.64 24.79
N ALA A 104 0.55 -22.84 23.96
CA ALA A 104 1.97 -22.52 24.09
C ALA A 104 2.22 -21.62 25.30
#